data_AF-A0AAJ6ZF52-F1
#
_entry.id   AF-A0AAJ6ZF52-F1
#
_cell.length_a   1.000
_cell.length_b   1.000
_cell.length_c   1.000
_cell.angle_alpha   90.00
_cell.angle_beta   90.00
_cell.angle_gamma   90.00
#
_symmetry.space_group_name_H-M   'P 1'
#
loop_
_entity.id
_entity.type
_entity.pdbx_description
1 polymer ?
#
loop_
_entity_poly.entity_id
_entity_poly.type
_entity_poly.pdbx_seq_one_letter_code
_entity_poly.pdbx_strand_id
1 'polypeptide(L)'
;MSEIESERNIDGRKQMKDDKQIVLHKVSDAWLRVYPAPKKIDEGLCSIVIRCIFCQLGLTAVLVVWNVIWVFIIHSFEGPQEVKVSLDFEKEQNQLVIDLATELRQITPLSSKWREAIEQRINDARQLTMLAVGNGAKLQPGLFWDLPGTFLFSIYVMTALGFGAPVPHTTWGRMSALIYAIIAVPTHIYLKSTSTSNNSNTLEKPICRKFVKLKYSTKSKAAKLQDFNILVGAIPISWFTKAKLKRAYLTPEIASYLDYYF
;
A
#
# COMPACT_ATOMS: atom_id res chain seq x y z
N MET A 1 59.61 11.17 -39.77
CA MET A 1 59.16 10.89 -38.38
C MET A 1 58.05 11.86 -37.94
N SER A 2 58.08 13.14 -38.34
CA SER A 2 57.09 14.17 -37.97
C SER A 2 55.71 14.02 -38.63
N GLU A 3 55.64 13.42 -39.83
CA GLU A 3 54.40 13.32 -40.62
C GLU A 3 53.45 12.22 -40.11
N ILE A 4 54.02 11.10 -39.67
CA ILE A 4 53.29 9.94 -39.10
C ILE A 4 52.67 10.27 -37.74
N GLU A 5 53.30 11.17 -36.97
CA GLU A 5 52.77 11.66 -35.68
C GLU A 5 51.53 12.55 -35.88
N SER A 6 51.52 13.34 -36.97
CA SER A 6 50.42 14.23 -37.31
C SER A 6 49.17 13.46 -37.75
N GLU A 7 49.33 12.43 -38.60
CA GLU A 7 48.20 11.61 -39.04
C GLU A 7 47.55 10.82 -37.90
N ARG A 8 48.34 10.28 -36.96
CA ARG A 8 47.80 9.61 -35.76
C ARG A 8 47.03 10.56 -34.85
N ASN A 9 47.41 11.84 -34.79
CA ASN A 9 46.70 12.85 -33.99
C ASN A 9 45.38 13.27 -34.63
N ILE A 10 45.32 13.34 -35.96
CA ILE A 10 44.11 13.66 -36.72
C ILE A 10 43.11 12.50 -36.64
N ASP A 11 43.58 11.26 -36.76
CA ASP A 11 42.76 10.05 -36.65
C ASP A 11 42.16 9.89 -35.25
N GLY A 12 42.98 10.09 -34.20
CA GLY A 12 42.50 10.09 -32.81
C GLY A 12 41.45 11.16 -32.52
N ARG A 13 41.54 12.35 -33.14
CA ARG A 13 40.55 13.43 -32.99
C ARG A 13 39.24 13.15 -33.72
N LYS A 14 39.30 12.45 -34.86
CA LYS A 14 38.13 12.02 -35.63
C LYS A 14 37.37 10.93 -34.89
N GLN A 15 38.09 9.93 -34.38
CA GLN A 15 37.51 8.84 -33.59
C GLN A 15 36.87 9.34 -32.28
N MET A 16 37.47 10.33 -31.62
CA MET A 16 36.89 10.96 -30.43
C MET A 16 35.61 11.77 -30.73
N LYS A 17 35.46 12.33 -31.94
CA LYS A 17 34.23 13.02 -32.37
C LYS A 17 33.12 12.03 -32.69
N ASP A 18 33.44 10.96 -33.40
CA ASP A 18 32.47 9.90 -33.73
C ASP A 18 32.00 9.18 -32.47
N ASP A 19 32.88 8.84 -31.54
CA ASP A 19 32.49 8.24 -30.26
C ASP A 19 31.58 9.16 -29.43
N LYS A 20 31.86 10.48 -29.42
CA LYS A 20 30.97 11.45 -28.76
C LYS A 20 29.60 11.52 -29.42
N GLN A 21 29.55 11.48 -30.76
CA GLN A 21 28.30 11.55 -31.51
C GLN A 21 27.47 10.26 -31.36
N ILE A 22 28.12 9.10 -31.35
CA ILE A 22 27.51 7.78 -31.11
C ILE A 22 26.95 7.70 -29.67
N VAL A 23 27.70 8.19 -28.67
CA VAL A 23 27.22 8.24 -27.29
C VAL A 23 26.04 9.20 -27.13
N LEU A 24 26.07 10.36 -27.80
CA LEU A 24 24.99 11.34 -27.74
C LEU A 24 23.69 10.78 -28.37
N HIS A 25 23.80 10.12 -29.52
CA HIS A 25 22.65 9.49 -30.18
C HIS A 25 22.06 8.36 -29.33
N LYS A 26 22.92 7.54 -28.69
CA LYS A 26 22.49 6.43 -27.82
C LYS A 26 21.79 6.88 -26.53
N VAL A 27 22.02 8.13 -26.09
CA VAL A 27 21.32 8.73 -24.95
C VAL A 27 19.92 9.23 -25.34
N SER A 28 19.70 9.60 -26.60
CA SER A 28 18.41 10.08 -27.11
C SER A 28 17.34 8.98 -27.16
N ASP A 29 17.73 7.72 -27.31
CA ASP A 29 16.81 6.58 -27.39
C ASP A 29 16.37 6.04 -26.01
N ALA A 30 16.84 6.65 -24.91
CA ALA A 30 16.44 6.31 -23.54
C ALA A 30 15.22 7.11 -23.09
N TRP A 31 14.11 6.97 -23.82
CA TRP A 31 12.84 7.69 -23.62
C TRP A 31 12.15 7.48 -22.26
N LEU A 32 12.72 6.63 -21.38
CA LEU A 32 12.21 6.40 -20.02
C LEU A 32 13.30 6.51 -18.95
N ARG A 33 14.29 7.40 -19.12
CA ARG A 33 15.20 7.76 -18.02
C ARG A 33 14.56 8.84 -17.16
N VAL A 34 13.81 8.37 -16.18
CA VAL A 34 13.47 9.15 -14.98
C VAL A 34 14.78 9.68 -14.37
N TYR A 35 14.88 11.00 -14.21
CA TYR A 35 16.03 11.81 -13.74
C TYR A 35 16.98 11.09 -12.74
N PRO A 36 18.31 11.32 -12.83
CA PRO A 36 18.88 12.66 -12.64
C PRO A 36 19.52 13.25 -13.90
N ALA A 37 19.64 14.59 -13.91
CA ALA A 37 20.21 15.38 -14.99
C ALA A 37 21.60 14.86 -15.42
N PRO A 38 21.96 14.97 -16.71
CA PRO A 38 23.28 14.57 -17.18
C PRO A 38 24.36 15.36 -16.43
N LYS A 39 25.35 14.63 -15.88
CA LYS A 39 26.50 15.17 -15.16
C LYS A 39 27.24 16.16 -16.07
N LYS A 40 27.28 17.45 -15.71
CA LYS A 40 28.21 18.39 -16.35
C LYS A 40 29.63 18.03 -15.94
N ILE A 41 30.57 18.22 -16.87
CA ILE A 41 31.95 17.70 -16.80
C ILE A 41 32.72 18.22 -15.56
N ASP A 42 32.30 19.36 -14.99
CA ASP A 42 32.94 20.02 -13.83
C ASP A 42 32.10 20.02 -12.52
N GLU A 43 31.08 19.17 -12.38
CA GLU A 43 30.26 19.12 -11.16
C GLU A 43 30.84 18.18 -10.08
N GLY A 44 31.14 18.75 -8.91
CA GLY A 44 31.52 18.00 -7.71
C GLY A 44 30.38 17.12 -7.17
N LEU A 45 30.73 15.96 -6.61
CA LEU A 45 29.78 15.00 -6.02
C LEU A 45 28.84 15.63 -4.98
N CYS A 46 29.33 16.60 -4.21
CA CYS A 46 28.55 17.32 -3.20
C CYS A 46 27.37 18.10 -3.80
N SER A 47 27.57 18.78 -4.94
CA SER A 47 26.50 19.54 -5.62
C SER A 47 25.38 18.63 -6.16
N ILE A 48 25.76 17.45 -6.68
CA ILE A 48 24.81 16.44 -7.16
C ILE A 48 23.99 15.89 -5.98
N VAL A 49 24.65 15.56 -4.86
CA VAL A 49 23.98 15.05 -3.66
C VAL A 49 23.03 16.09 -3.08
N ILE A 50 23.44 17.36 -2.97
CA ILE A 50 22.58 18.45 -2.48
C ILE A 50 21.34 18.63 -3.37
N ARG A 51 21.51 18.63 -4.70
CA ARG A 51 20.38 18.70 -5.64
C ARG A 51 19.42 17.52 -5.49
N CYS A 52 19.94 16.30 -5.37
CA CYS A 52 19.12 15.10 -5.17
C CYS A 52 18.37 15.14 -3.84
N ILE A 53 19.02 15.53 -2.74
CA ILE A 53 18.38 15.65 -1.43
C ILE A 53 17.30 16.73 -1.45
N PHE A 54 17.58 17.90 -2.04
CA PHE A 54 16.59 18.97 -2.14
C PHE A 54 15.35 18.55 -2.95
N CYS A 55 15.52 17.84 -4.06
CA CYS A 55 14.40 17.29 -4.83
C CYS A 55 13.61 16.22 -4.04
N GLN A 56 14.29 15.34 -3.29
CA GLN A 56 13.65 14.32 -2.46
C GLN A 56 12.87 14.94 -1.29
N LEU A 57 13.46 15.93 -0.62
CA LEU A 57 12.81 16.66 0.48
C LEU A 57 11.62 17.46 -0.02
N GLY A 58 11.74 18.14 -1.17
CA GLY A 58 10.63 18.88 -1.78
C GLY A 58 9.46 17.97 -2.13
N LEU A 59 9.73 16.82 -2.76
CA LEU A 59 8.69 15.84 -3.10
C LEU A 59 8.03 15.25 -1.84
N THR A 60 8.83 14.95 -0.81
CA THR A 60 8.32 14.45 0.47
C THR A 60 7.45 15.49 1.15
N ALA A 61 7.85 16.75 1.16
CA ALA A 61 7.08 17.84 1.76
C ALA A 61 5.73 18.05 1.06
N VAL A 62 5.71 18.05 -0.28
CA VAL A 62 4.46 18.11 -1.06
C VAL A 62 3.54 16.94 -0.72
N LEU A 63 4.09 15.72 -0.63
CA LEU A 63 3.32 14.53 -0.29
C LEU A 63 2.76 14.61 1.15
N VAL A 64 3.53 15.13 2.11
CA VAL A 64 3.06 15.32 3.49
C VAL A 64 1.94 16.34 3.56
N VAL A 65 2.08 17.49 2.90
CA VAL A 65 1.02 18.51 2.85
C VAL A 65 -0.24 17.95 2.19
N TRP A 66 -0.08 17.24 1.07
CA TRP A 66 -1.18 16.54 0.40
C TRP A 66 -1.90 15.58 1.34
N ASN A 67 -1.15 14.75 2.07
CA ASN A 67 -1.70 13.84 3.08
C ASN A 67 -2.52 14.56 4.14
N VAL A 68 -1.95 15.60 4.76
CA VAL A 68 -2.62 16.35 5.84
C VAL A 68 -3.95 16.94 5.34
N ILE A 69 -3.97 17.56 4.16
CA ILE A 69 -5.19 18.12 3.57
C ILE A 69 -6.27 17.03 3.42
N TRP A 70 -5.91 15.87 2.87
CA TRP A 70 -6.88 14.79 2.65
C TRP A 70 -7.36 14.10 3.92
N VAL A 71 -6.52 14.02 4.95
CA VAL A 71 -6.96 13.53 6.27
C VAL A 71 -8.10 14.37 6.82
N PHE A 72 -7.99 15.70 6.74
CA PHE A 72 -9.07 16.59 7.18
C PHE A 72 -10.33 16.44 6.31
N ILE A 73 -10.18 16.34 4.99
CA ILE A 73 -11.32 16.16 4.08
C ILE A 73 -12.06 14.85 4.38
N ILE A 74 -11.35 13.72 4.47
CA ILE A 74 -11.97 12.41 4.71
C ILE A 74 -12.60 12.37 6.11
N HIS A 75 -11.90 12.89 7.12
CA HIS A 75 -12.42 12.97 8.48
C HIS A 75 -13.72 13.78 8.55
N SER A 76 -13.83 14.87 7.78
CA SER A 76 -15.05 15.70 7.75
C SER A 76 -16.27 14.96 7.21
N PHE A 77 -16.08 13.98 6.32
CA PHE A 77 -17.16 13.19 5.75
C PHE A 77 -17.47 11.94 6.57
N GLU A 78 -16.46 11.16 6.94
CA GLU A 78 -16.66 9.86 7.59
C GLU A 78 -16.84 9.99 9.11
N GLY A 79 -16.22 10.97 9.76
CA GLY A 79 -16.29 11.16 11.21
C GLY A 79 -17.73 11.35 11.72
N PRO A 80 -18.50 12.32 11.19
CA PRO A 80 -19.88 12.52 11.62
C PRO A 80 -20.80 11.35 11.28
N GLN A 81 -20.55 10.69 10.14
CA GLN A 81 -21.34 9.54 9.70
C GLN A 81 -21.14 8.33 10.64
N GLU A 82 -19.89 8.04 11.03
CA GLU A 82 -19.58 6.95 11.95
C GLU A 82 -20.24 7.15 13.32
N VAL A 83 -20.17 8.38 13.86
CA VAL A 83 -20.81 8.74 15.13
C VAL A 83 -22.31 8.49 15.04
N LYS A 84 -22.96 8.98 13.99
CA LYS A 84 -24.41 8.83 13.81
C LYS A 84 -24.81 7.36 13.73
N VAL A 85 -24.13 6.58 12.89
CA VAL A 85 -24.43 5.15 12.69
C VAL A 85 -24.20 4.35 13.98
N SER A 86 -23.14 4.67 14.73
CA SER A 86 -22.84 4.00 16.01
C SER A 86 -23.86 4.33 17.09
N LEU A 87 -24.29 5.59 17.20
CA LEU A 87 -25.32 6.01 18.15
C LEU A 87 -26.69 5.41 17.81
N ASP A 88 -27.06 5.36 16.54
CA ASP A 88 -28.33 4.77 16.11
C ASP A 88 -28.33 3.26 16.37
N PHE A 89 -27.21 2.58 16.12
CA PHE A 89 -27.03 1.16 16.46
C PHE A 89 -27.17 0.88 17.96
N GLU A 90 -26.51 1.67 18.81
CA GLU A 90 -26.57 1.51 20.27
C GLU A 90 -28.00 1.72 20.81
N LYS A 91 -28.72 2.71 20.27
CA LYS A 91 -30.13 2.95 20.64
C LYS A 91 -31.02 1.77 20.30
N GLU A 92 -30.93 1.26 19.08
CA GLU A 92 -31.74 0.12 18.62
C GLU A 92 -31.42 -1.15 19.43
N GLN A 93 -30.15 -1.42 19.71
CA GLN A 93 -29.76 -2.53 20.58
C GLN A 93 -30.35 -2.39 21.98
N ASN A 94 -30.29 -1.19 22.57
CA ASN A 94 -30.87 -0.94 23.89
C ASN A 94 -32.40 -1.10 23.87
N GLN A 95 -33.09 -0.68 22.80
CA GLN A 95 -34.53 -0.90 22.66
C GLN A 95 -34.86 -2.40 22.60
N LEU A 96 -34.12 -3.20 21.83
CA LEU A 96 -34.33 -4.65 21.77
C LEU A 96 -34.16 -5.32 23.14
N VAL A 97 -33.21 -4.88 23.95
CA VAL A 97 -33.00 -5.40 25.31
C VAL A 97 -34.16 -5.02 26.24
N ILE A 98 -34.65 -3.78 26.15
CA ILE A 98 -35.79 -3.30 26.94
C ILE A 98 -37.08 -4.04 26.56
N ASP A 99 -37.34 -4.19 25.27
CA ASP A 99 -38.50 -4.91 24.73
C ASP A 99 -38.48 -6.37 25.16
N LEU A 100 -37.33 -7.03 25.03
CA LEU A 100 -37.15 -8.41 25.49
C LEU A 100 -37.40 -8.51 27.00
N ALA A 101 -36.79 -7.65 27.83
CA ALA A 101 -37.00 -7.68 29.27
C ALA A 101 -38.47 -7.47 29.66
N THR A 102 -39.17 -6.60 28.93
CA THR A 102 -40.60 -6.30 29.14
C THR A 102 -41.48 -7.49 28.78
N GLU A 103 -41.23 -8.13 27.62
CA GLU A 103 -41.93 -9.34 27.19
C GLU A 103 -41.70 -10.51 28.15
N LEU A 104 -40.44 -10.75 28.55
CA LEU A 104 -40.10 -11.85 29.47
C LEU A 104 -40.70 -11.66 30.87
N ARG A 105 -40.99 -10.43 31.29
CA ARG A 105 -41.67 -10.16 32.57
C ARG A 105 -43.15 -10.58 32.55
N GLN A 106 -43.77 -10.61 31.38
CA GLN A 106 -45.19 -10.95 31.21
C GLN A 106 -45.42 -12.45 30.96
N ILE A 107 -44.37 -13.18 30.57
CA ILE A 107 -44.45 -14.58 30.18
C ILE A 107 -43.93 -15.49 31.31
N THR A 108 -44.63 -16.60 31.57
CA THR A 108 -44.16 -17.61 32.54
C THR A 108 -42.84 -18.24 32.06
N PRO A 109 -41.79 -18.27 32.91
CA PRO A 109 -40.54 -18.92 32.58
C PRO A 109 -40.81 -20.42 32.28
N LEU A 110 -40.13 -20.96 31.25
CA LEU A 110 -40.24 -22.35 30.79
C LEU A 110 -41.41 -22.70 29.85
N SER A 111 -42.24 -21.73 29.44
CA SER A 111 -43.22 -21.95 28.37
C SER A 111 -42.54 -22.00 26.98
N SER A 112 -43.13 -22.71 26.00
CA SER A 112 -42.61 -22.70 24.61
C SER A 112 -42.54 -21.28 24.04
N LYS A 113 -43.55 -20.46 24.38
CA LYS A 113 -43.64 -19.03 24.03
C LYS A 113 -42.48 -18.20 24.58
N TRP A 114 -41.96 -18.54 25.77
CA TRP A 114 -40.80 -17.88 26.35
C TRP A 114 -39.54 -18.09 25.50
N ARG A 115 -39.33 -19.34 25.05
CA ARG A 115 -38.19 -19.68 24.19
C ARG A 115 -38.32 -19.05 22.81
N GLU A 116 -39.51 -19.09 22.21
CA GLU A 116 -39.80 -18.48 20.91
C GLU A 116 -39.55 -16.96 20.92
N ALA A 117 -39.98 -16.25 21.97
CA ALA A 117 -39.74 -14.82 22.11
C ALA A 117 -38.24 -14.48 22.18
N ILE A 118 -37.46 -15.25 22.95
CA ILE A 118 -36.00 -15.07 23.03
C ILE A 118 -35.34 -15.34 21.68
N GLU A 119 -35.69 -16.45 21.04
CA GLU A 119 -35.11 -16.82 19.75
C GLU A 119 -35.41 -15.76 18.68
N GLN A 120 -36.63 -15.24 18.66
CA GLN A 120 -37.00 -14.13 17.78
C GLN A 120 -36.16 -12.88 18.05
N ARG A 121 -36.03 -12.44 19.31
CA ARG A 121 -35.24 -11.23 19.65
C ARG A 121 -33.74 -11.39 19.42
N ILE A 122 -33.19 -12.59 19.61
CA ILE A 122 -31.80 -12.89 19.26
C ILE A 122 -31.60 -12.80 17.74
N ASN A 123 -32.55 -13.29 16.94
CA ASN A 123 -32.49 -13.17 15.49
C ASN A 123 -32.62 -11.72 15.03
N ASP A 124 -33.51 -10.93 15.64
CA ASP A 124 -33.65 -9.49 15.38
C ASP A 124 -32.33 -8.76 15.68
N ALA A 125 -31.72 -9.01 16.85
CA ALA A 125 -30.45 -8.42 17.23
C ALA A 125 -29.31 -8.83 16.28
N ARG A 126 -29.30 -10.08 15.81
CA ARG A 126 -28.33 -10.57 14.82
C ARG A 126 -28.48 -9.84 13.48
N GLN A 127 -29.71 -9.69 12.98
CA GLN A 127 -29.97 -8.97 11.73
C GLN A 127 -29.59 -7.50 11.84
N LEU A 128 -29.95 -6.85 12.95
CA LEU A 128 -29.62 -5.46 13.22
C LEU A 128 -28.11 -5.24 13.28
N THR A 129 -27.38 -6.14 13.93
CA THR A 129 -25.91 -6.15 13.97
C THR A 129 -25.30 -6.31 12.58
N MET A 130 -25.82 -7.24 11.76
CA MET A 130 -25.33 -7.43 10.39
C MET A 130 -25.54 -6.18 9.51
N LEU A 131 -26.72 -5.56 9.60
CA LEU A 131 -27.04 -4.32 8.87
C LEU A 131 -26.16 -3.15 9.32
N ALA A 132 -26.01 -2.98 10.63
CA ALA A 132 -25.20 -1.92 11.20
C ALA A 132 -23.74 -2.05 10.78
N VAL A 133 -23.15 -3.24 10.88
CA VAL A 133 -21.77 -3.52 10.39
C VAL A 133 -21.63 -3.26 8.90
N GLY A 134 -22.62 -3.68 8.09
CA GLY A 134 -22.65 -3.39 6.66
C GLY A 134 -22.64 -1.89 6.35
N ASN A 135 -23.24 -1.09 7.23
CA ASN A 135 -23.30 0.37 7.13
C ASN A 135 -22.10 1.09 7.80
N GLY A 136 -21.14 0.35 8.36
CA GLY A 136 -19.94 0.91 8.99
C GLY A 136 -20.06 1.17 10.49
N ALA A 137 -21.09 0.62 11.15
CA ALA A 137 -21.18 0.64 12.61
C ALA A 137 -20.11 -0.23 13.25
N LYS A 138 -19.64 0.18 14.42
CA LYS A 138 -18.66 -0.58 15.19
C LYS A 138 -19.34 -1.38 16.31
N LEU A 139 -18.93 -2.65 16.48
CA LEU A 139 -19.39 -3.52 17.58
C LEU A 139 -18.69 -3.25 18.92
N GLN A 140 -17.55 -2.55 18.90
CA GLN A 140 -16.71 -2.31 20.07
C GLN A 140 -16.57 -0.82 20.35
N PRO A 141 -16.34 -0.41 21.60
CA PRO A 141 -16.18 1.00 21.95
C PRO A 141 -15.00 1.67 21.22
N GLY A 142 -15.19 2.93 20.79
CA GLY A 142 -14.21 3.81 20.11
C GLY A 142 -14.53 4.10 18.64
N LEU A 143 -13.87 5.07 18.00
CA LEU A 143 -14.11 5.43 16.59
C LEU A 143 -12.95 5.01 15.69
N PHE A 144 -13.23 4.56 14.47
CA PHE A 144 -12.25 4.29 13.42
C PHE A 144 -11.86 5.54 12.65
N TRP A 145 -12.81 6.45 12.44
CA TRP A 145 -12.64 7.70 11.72
C TRP A 145 -12.34 8.86 12.67
N ASP A 146 -11.56 8.58 13.72
CA ASP A 146 -10.89 9.62 14.48
C ASP A 146 -9.71 10.19 13.66
N LEU A 147 -9.12 11.31 14.13
CA LEU A 147 -7.98 11.92 13.44
C LEU A 147 -6.80 10.95 13.22
N PRO A 148 -6.32 10.20 14.24
CA PRO A 148 -5.21 9.26 14.02
C PRO A 148 -5.61 8.06 13.15
N GLY A 149 -6.83 7.54 13.25
CA GLY A 149 -7.34 6.47 12.41
C GLY A 149 -7.48 6.88 10.95
N THR A 150 -7.97 8.10 10.69
CA THR A 150 -8.02 8.68 9.34
C THR A 150 -6.63 8.90 8.77
N PHE A 151 -5.68 9.36 9.59
CA PHE A 151 -4.27 9.49 9.19
C PHE A 151 -3.65 8.13 8.82
N LEU A 152 -3.89 7.09 9.62
CA LEU A 152 -3.46 5.73 9.31
C LEU A 152 -4.10 5.24 8.01
N PHE A 153 -5.39 5.46 7.80
CA PHE A 153 -6.08 5.14 6.54
C PHE A 153 -5.39 5.80 5.33
N SER A 154 -5.07 7.10 5.40
CA SER A 154 -4.34 7.79 4.32
C SER A 154 -2.99 7.13 4.04
N ILE A 155 -2.23 6.72 5.07
CA ILE A 155 -0.97 5.98 4.89
C ILE A 155 -1.20 4.62 4.21
N TYR A 156 -2.23 3.86 4.60
CA TYR A 156 -2.56 2.57 3.97
C TYR A 156 -2.87 2.73 2.48
N VAL A 157 -3.60 3.79 2.11
CA VAL A 157 -3.92 4.10 0.71
C VAL A 157 -2.66 4.55 -0.04
N MET A 158 -1.84 5.43 0.54
CA MET A 158 -0.57 5.89 -0.05
C MET A 158 0.38 4.74 -0.36
N THR A 159 0.50 3.80 0.59
CA THR A 159 1.41 2.65 0.49
C THR A 159 0.84 1.53 -0.37
N ALA A 160 -0.39 1.67 -0.85
CA ALA A 160 -1.13 0.67 -1.61
C ALA A 160 -1.14 -0.71 -0.90
N LEU A 161 -1.14 -0.72 0.43
CA LEU A 161 -1.21 -1.95 1.22
C LEU A 161 -2.61 -2.57 1.12
N GLY A 162 -3.66 -1.76 1.30
CA GLY A 162 -5.05 -2.12 1.00
C GLY A 162 -5.67 -3.32 1.75
N PHE A 163 -4.95 -4.01 2.63
CA PHE A 163 -5.47 -5.18 3.34
C PHE A 163 -6.06 -4.81 4.70
N GLY A 164 -7.37 -5.01 4.86
CA GLY A 164 -8.04 -4.98 6.17
C GLY A 164 -8.24 -3.60 6.81
N ALA A 165 -7.98 -2.51 6.09
CA ALA A 165 -8.28 -1.16 6.57
C ALA A 165 -9.79 -0.85 6.41
N PRO A 166 -10.39 -0.07 7.32
CA PRO A 166 -11.77 0.39 7.17
C PRO A 166 -11.92 1.21 5.88
N VAL A 167 -13.01 1.01 5.16
CA VAL A 167 -13.30 1.67 3.88
C VAL A 167 -14.33 2.77 4.13
N PRO A 168 -14.21 3.95 3.52
CA PRO A 168 -15.20 5.00 3.65
C PRO A 168 -16.59 4.52 3.18
N HIS A 169 -17.60 4.76 4.00
CA HIS A 169 -18.97 4.36 3.69
C HIS A 169 -19.73 5.45 2.93
N THR A 170 -19.32 6.71 3.07
CA THR A 170 -19.95 7.82 2.36
C THR A 170 -19.50 7.88 0.90
N THR A 171 -20.41 8.28 0.01
CA THR A 171 -20.09 8.47 -1.42
C THR A 171 -18.97 9.50 -1.60
N TRP A 172 -19.03 10.60 -0.86
CA TRP A 172 -18.01 11.66 -0.89
C TRP A 172 -16.67 11.21 -0.30
N GLY A 173 -16.69 10.42 0.78
CA GLY A 173 -15.50 9.79 1.36
C GLY A 173 -14.81 8.85 0.36
N ARG A 174 -15.57 8.01 -0.35
CA ARG A 174 -15.02 7.12 -1.40
C ARG A 174 -14.40 7.91 -2.56
N MET A 175 -15.08 8.94 -3.04
CA MET A 175 -14.55 9.80 -4.11
C MET A 175 -13.30 10.55 -3.66
N SER A 176 -13.27 11.06 -2.44
CA SER A 176 -12.10 11.73 -1.85
C SER A 176 -10.89 10.79 -1.76
N ALA A 177 -11.09 9.57 -1.29
CA ALA A 177 -10.04 8.55 -1.22
C ALA A 177 -9.48 8.18 -2.60
N LEU A 178 -10.33 8.11 -3.63
CA LEU A 178 -9.90 7.85 -5.01
C LEU A 178 -9.03 8.98 -5.55
N ILE A 179 -9.46 10.23 -5.38
CA ILE A 179 -8.69 11.41 -5.83
C ILE A 179 -7.35 11.48 -5.12
N TYR A 180 -7.34 11.22 -3.81
CA TYR A 180 -6.11 11.13 -3.02
C TYR A 180 -5.15 10.08 -3.59
N ALA A 181 -5.63 8.87 -3.88
CA ALA A 181 -4.82 7.75 -4.36
C ALA A 181 -4.13 8.03 -5.71
N ILE A 182 -4.79 8.74 -6.63
CA ILE A 182 -4.27 9.06 -7.97
C ILE A 182 -2.93 9.81 -7.89
N ILE A 183 -2.75 10.69 -6.90
CA ILE A 183 -1.53 11.49 -6.75
C ILE A 183 -0.58 10.87 -5.73
N ALA A 184 -1.11 10.37 -4.61
CA ALA A 184 -0.29 9.86 -3.51
C ALA A 184 0.48 8.58 -3.88
N VAL A 185 -0.18 7.64 -4.56
CA VAL A 185 0.43 6.32 -4.88
C VAL A 185 1.60 6.46 -5.87
N PRO A 186 1.46 7.15 -7.03
CA PRO A 186 2.59 7.34 -7.95
C PRO A 186 3.74 8.11 -7.31
N THR A 187 3.43 9.15 -6.52
CA THR A 187 4.43 9.96 -5.82
C THR A 187 5.21 9.15 -4.79
N HIS A 188 4.52 8.31 -4.01
CA HIS A 188 5.15 7.41 -3.05
C HIS A 188 6.03 6.35 -3.72
N ILE A 189 5.58 5.76 -4.84
CA ILE A 189 6.39 4.81 -5.63
C ILE A 189 7.65 5.50 -6.19
N TYR A 190 7.53 6.73 -6.68
CA TYR A 190 8.65 7.51 -7.18
C TYR A 190 9.71 7.79 -6.10
N LEU A 191 9.26 8.21 -4.91
CA LEU A 191 10.13 8.48 -3.76
C LEU A 191 10.92 7.24 -3.35
N LYS A 192 10.23 6.08 -3.28
CA LYS A 192 10.85 4.78 -2.95
C LYS A 192 11.87 4.33 -4.00
N SER A 193 11.55 4.49 -5.28
CA SER A 193 12.43 4.10 -6.39
C SER A 193 13.75 4.87 -6.36
N THR A 194 13.68 6.19 -6.13
CA THR A 194 14.90 7.03 -6.11
C THR A 194 15.76 6.75 -4.88
N SER A 195 15.14 6.48 -3.73
CA SER A 195 15.84 6.09 -2.50
C SER A 195 16.65 4.79 -2.67
N THR A 196 16.13 3.84 -3.45
CA THR A 196 16.81 2.55 -3.72
C THR A 196 18.01 2.74 -4.66
N SER A 197 17.90 3.64 -5.64
CA SER A 197 18.99 3.98 -6.57
C SER A 197 20.20 4.62 -5.85
N ASN A 198 19.98 5.50 -4.87
CA ASN A 198 21.04 6.20 -4.16
C ASN A 198 21.91 5.29 -3.27
N ASN A 199 21.39 4.14 -2.83
CA ASN A 199 22.14 3.11 -2.08
C ASN A 199 22.79 2.04 -2.98
N SER A 200 22.55 2.07 -4.30
CA SER A 200 22.98 1.02 -5.23
C SER A 200 24.45 1.10 -5.68
N ASN A 201 25.25 2.01 -5.11
CA ASN A 201 26.68 2.08 -5.40
C ASN A 201 27.55 1.11 -4.59
N THR A 202 26.98 0.18 -3.81
CA THR A 202 27.81 -0.79 -3.07
C THR A 202 27.49 -2.27 -3.27
N LEU A 203 26.27 -2.73 -3.60
CA LEU A 203 26.03 -4.21 -3.55
C LEU A 203 25.12 -4.89 -4.61
N GLU A 204 24.51 -4.22 -5.59
CA GLU A 204 23.58 -4.93 -6.52
C GLU A 204 23.98 -4.96 -8.01
N LYS A 205 25.14 -4.41 -8.38
CA LYS A 205 25.55 -4.37 -9.80
C LYS A 205 26.04 -5.71 -10.41
N PRO A 206 26.55 -6.72 -9.68
CA PRO A 206 26.96 -7.98 -10.32
C PRO A 206 25.84 -9.02 -10.47
N ILE A 207 24.76 -8.93 -9.68
CA ILE A 207 23.71 -9.98 -9.65
C ILE A 207 22.74 -9.83 -10.83
N CYS A 208 22.26 -8.63 -11.13
CA CYS A 208 21.33 -8.41 -12.25
C CYS A 208 21.94 -8.63 -13.64
N ARG A 209 23.28 -8.49 -13.80
CA ARG A 209 23.95 -8.74 -15.09
C ARG A 209 24.05 -10.24 -15.42
N LYS A 210 24.08 -11.13 -14.42
CA LYS A 210 24.12 -12.58 -14.64
C LYS A 210 22.76 -13.16 -15.05
N PHE A 211 21.66 -12.65 -14.49
CA PHE A 211 20.32 -13.17 -14.76
C PHE A 211 19.76 -12.80 -16.15
N VAL A 212 20.13 -11.64 -16.70
CA VAL A 212 19.68 -11.24 -18.06
C VAL A 212 20.37 -12.07 -19.15
N LYS A 213 21.64 -12.47 -18.96
CA LYS A 213 22.34 -13.33 -19.92
C LYS A 213 21.77 -14.76 -19.98
N LEU A 214 21.24 -15.28 -18.88
CA LEU A 214 20.65 -16.63 -18.85
C LEU A 214 19.28 -16.69 -19.55
N LYS A 215 18.51 -15.60 -19.56
CA LYS A 215 17.17 -15.57 -20.18
C LYS A 215 17.19 -15.50 -21.71
N TYR A 216 18.28 -15.00 -22.31
CA TYR A 216 18.40 -14.93 -23.78
C TYR A 216 18.90 -16.23 -24.41
N SER A 217 19.61 -17.09 -23.68
CA SER A 217 20.10 -18.37 -24.21
C SER A 217 19.04 -19.48 -24.20
N THR A 218 18.02 -19.39 -23.34
CA THR A 218 16.97 -20.43 -23.22
C THR A 218 15.76 -20.19 -24.12
N LYS A 219 15.72 -19.09 -24.90
CA LYS A 219 14.62 -18.81 -25.84
C LYS A 219 14.64 -19.69 -27.10
N SER A 220 15.71 -20.46 -27.33
CA SER A 220 15.83 -21.35 -28.50
C SER A 220 15.31 -22.79 -28.27
N LYS A 221 14.87 -23.17 -27.06
CA LYS A 221 14.37 -24.54 -26.78
C LYS A 221 12.96 -24.60 -26.16
N ALA A 222 12.29 -23.46 -26.00
CA ALA A 222 10.95 -23.38 -25.40
C ALA A 222 9.82 -23.40 -26.44
N ALA A 223 9.74 -24.48 -27.24
CA ALA A 223 8.60 -24.76 -28.12
C ALA A 223 7.90 -26.09 -27.80
N LYS A 224 8.22 -26.76 -26.69
CA LYS A 224 7.50 -27.92 -26.19
C LYS A 224 7.54 -27.91 -24.67
N LEU A 225 6.42 -28.28 -24.05
CA LEU A 225 6.18 -28.40 -22.61
C LEU A 225 5.77 -27.10 -21.92
N GLN A 226 4.55 -26.69 -22.27
CA GLN A 226 3.58 -26.19 -21.31
C GLN A 226 3.33 -27.29 -20.26
N ASP A 227 3.15 -26.88 -19.01
CA ASP A 227 2.89 -27.67 -17.81
C ASP A 227 4.11 -27.99 -16.92
N PHE A 228 3.90 -27.74 -15.62
CA PHE A 228 4.75 -27.99 -14.46
C PHE A 228 5.72 -26.89 -13.98
N ASN A 229 5.21 -26.14 -12.99
CA ASN A 229 5.86 -25.74 -11.74
C ASN A 229 7.23 -25.02 -11.83
N ILE A 230 7.21 -23.71 -11.58
CA ILE A 230 8.35 -23.00 -10.98
C ILE A 230 7.88 -22.37 -9.66
N LEU A 231 7.77 -23.25 -8.67
CA LEU A 231 8.19 -22.97 -7.30
C LEU A 231 9.71 -22.82 -7.31
N VAL A 232 10.22 -22.10 -6.31
CA VAL A 232 11.65 -21.88 -5.96
C VAL A 232 12.27 -20.63 -6.62
N GLY A 233 12.10 -19.50 -5.92
CA GLY A 233 12.90 -18.31 -6.19
C GLY A 233 12.48 -17.01 -5.49
N ALA A 234 11.77 -17.04 -4.35
CA ALA A 234 11.43 -15.80 -3.61
C ALA A 234 11.13 -16.03 -2.11
N ILE A 235 12.09 -16.53 -1.33
CA ILE A 235 12.12 -16.47 0.14
C ILE A 235 13.60 -16.26 0.52
N PRO A 236 14.01 -15.16 1.20
CA PRO A 236 13.73 -15.03 2.64
C PRO A 236 13.75 -13.58 3.18
N ILE A 237 12.64 -12.83 3.12
CA ILE A 237 12.44 -11.67 4.02
C ILE A 237 10.97 -11.59 4.51
N SER A 238 9.98 -12.01 3.70
CA SER A 238 8.57 -11.99 4.15
C SER A 238 8.15 -13.15 5.07
N TRP A 239 8.98 -14.20 5.19
CA TRP A 239 8.69 -15.35 6.07
C TRP A 239 9.10 -15.14 7.52
N PHE A 240 10.11 -14.31 7.79
CA PHE A 240 10.58 -14.08 9.16
C PHE A 240 9.62 -13.18 9.97
N THR A 241 8.88 -12.29 9.31
CA THR A 241 7.85 -11.46 9.95
C THR A 241 6.55 -12.22 10.17
N LYS A 242 6.10 -13.06 9.21
CA LYS A 242 4.89 -13.88 9.39
C LYS A 242 5.02 -14.94 10.50
N ALA A 243 6.19 -15.56 10.67
CA ALA A 243 6.38 -16.60 11.68
C ALA A 243 6.41 -16.04 13.13
N LYS A 244 6.90 -14.81 13.33
CA LYS A 244 6.86 -14.14 14.65
C LYS A 244 5.51 -13.49 14.95
N LEU A 245 4.82 -12.92 13.95
CA LEU A 245 3.50 -12.30 14.16
C LEU A 245 2.42 -13.35 14.46
N LYS A 246 2.46 -14.52 13.80
CA LYS A 246 1.50 -15.61 14.06
C LYS A 246 1.68 -16.25 15.44
N ARG A 247 2.87 -16.10 16.06
CA ARG A 247 3.17 -16.62 17.40
C ARG A 247 2.90 -15.58 18.51
N ALA A 248 2.75 -14.30 18.18
CA ALA A 248 2.51 -13.23 19.14
C ALA A 248 1.01 -12.93 19.39
N TYR A 249 0.11 -13.31 18.47
CA TYR A 249 -1.32 -12.92 18.53
C TYR A 249 -2.30 -14.07 18.70
N LEU A 250 -1.84 -15.32 18.82
CA LEU A 250 -2.72 -16.47 19.03
C LEU A 250 -2.48 -17.05 20.42
N THR A 251 -3.04 -16.38 21.43
CA THR A 251 -3.30 -17.04 22.72
C THR A 251 -4.29 -18.19 22.51
N PRO A 252 -4.08 -19.35 23.13
CA PRO A 252 -4.88 -20.56 22.89
C PRO A 252 -6.38 -20.40 23.22
N GLU A 253 -6.77 -19.39 23.99
CA GLU A 253 -8.18 -19.08 24.28
C GLU A 253 -8.98 -18.59 23.05
N ILE A 254 -8.34 -17.87 22.12
CA ILE A 254 -9.06 -17.25 20.98
C ILE A 254 -9.30 -18.28 19.86
N ALA A 255 -8.43 -19.29 19.76
CA ALA A 255 -8.59 -20.38 18.79
C ALA A 255 -9.84 -21.23 19.08
N SER A 256 -10.16 -21.45 20.36
CA SER A 256 -11.38 -22.18 20.75
C SER A 256 -12.67 -21.40 20.50
N TYR A 257 -12.61 -20.07 20.41
CA TYR A 257 -13.78 -19.22 20.18
C TYR A 257 -14.18 -19.13 18.71
N LEU A 258 -13.22 -19.33 17.79
CA LEU A 258 -13.48 -19.25 16.35
C LEU A 258 -14.04 -20.55 15.76
N ASP A 259 -13.69 -21.72 16.31
CA ASP A 259 -14.26 -23.02 15.90
C ASP A 259 -15.69 -23.26 16.41
N TYR A 260 -16.20 -22.43 17.34
CA TYR A 260 -17.57 -22.55 17.84
C TYR A 260 -18.59 -21.70 17.05
N TYR A 261 -18.13 -20.74 16.24
CA TYR A 261 -18.98 -19.77 15.54
C TYR A 261 -18.91 -19.83 14.01
N PHE A 262 -18.02 -20.65 13.45
CA PHE A 262 -17.91 -20.95 12.01
C PHE A 262 -17.97 -22.45 11.76
#